data_AF-A0A948PVJ9-F1
#
_entry.id   AF-A0A948PVJ9-F1
#
_cell.length_a   1.000
_cell.length_b   1.000
_cell.length_c   1.000
_cell.angle_alpha   90.00
_cell.angle_beta   90.00
_cell.angle_gamma   90.00
#
_symmetry.space_group_name_H-M   'P 1'
#
loop_
_entity.id
_entity.type
_entity.pdbx_description
1 polymer ?
#
loop_
_entity_poly.entity_id
_entity_poly.type
_entity_poly.pdbx_seq_one_letter_code
_entity_poly.pdbx_strand_id
1 'polypeptide(L)'
;MGNKKQGFIRRSFSVGGFSLLEILIVLAIGTILAGLILPAGQKARQRGLLTKVQATISAVETALSLYETDFGDYPTHSGTFREVLRVLTEETENPRWKGPYLRFKEKDLQDGELLDPWREPYRYQYPQQIHQSAPFLLFSGGPDRKKGTEDDIGNW
;
A
#
# COMPACT_ATOMS: atom_id res chain seq x y z
N MET A 1 -6.29 73.65 -48.73
CA MET A 1 -6.53 72.74 -47.59
C MET A 1 -5.51 71.61 -47.60
N GLY A 2 -4.66 71.53 -46.57
CA GLY A 2 -3.64 70.48 -46.42
C GLY A 2 -4.19 69.26 -45.70
N ASN A 3 -3.78 68.07 -46.12
CA ASN A 3 -4.13 66.82 -45.44
C ASN A 3 -2.83 66.08 -45.08
N LYS A 4 -2.38 66.24 -43.83
CA LYS A 4 -1.19 65.58 -43.28
C LYS A 4 -1.58 64.14 -42.92
N LYS A 5 -1.04 63.16 -43.65
CA LYS A 5 -1.18 61.75 -43.31
C LYS A 5 -0.34 61.46 -42.05
N GLN A 6 -1.03 61.18 -40.94
CA GLN A 6 -0.42 60.74 -39.68
C GLN A 6 0.11 59.30 -39.87
N GLY A 7 1.43 59.13 -39.85
CA GLY A 7 2.07 57.82 -39.90
C GLY A 7 2.04 57.16 -38.52
N PHE A 8 1.30 56.06 -38.39
CA PHE A 8 1.27 55.24 -37.18
C PHE A 8 2.60 54.47 -37.06
N ILE A 9 3.47 54.85 -36.12
CA ILE A 9 4.71 54.13 -35.83
C ILE A 9 4.36 52.85 -35.06
N ARG A 10 4.34 51.70 -35.73
CA ARG A 10 4.29 50.39 -35.06
C ARG A 10 5.68 50.09 -34.49
N ARG A 11 5.88 50.27 -33.18
CA ARG A 11 7.02 49.67 -32.47
C ARG A 11 6.81 48.16 -32.42
N SER A 12 7.54 47.43 -33.25
CA SER A 12 7.72 45.99 -33.09
C SER A 12 8.54 45.76 -31.82
N PHE A 13 7.94 45.21 -30.77
CA PHE A 13 8.70 44.65 -29.67
C PHE A 13 9.43 43.42 -30.21
N SER A 14 10.76 43.50 -30.28
CA SER A 14 11.60 42.32 -30.51
C SER A 14 11.38 41.38 -29.32
N VAL A 15 10.70 40.26 -29.56
CA VAL A 15 10.69 39.15 -28.62
C VAL A 15 12.06 38.49 -28.75
N GLY A 16 12.92 38.66 -27.74
CA GLY A 16 14.23 38.05 -27.73
C GLY A 16 14.14 36.53 -27.86
N GLY A 17 14.95 35.94 -28.72
CA GLY A 17 15.10 34.49 -28.83
C GLY A 17 15.91 33.93 -27.65
N PHE A 18 15.63 32.68 -27.27
CA PHE A 18 16.39 31.97 -26.23
C PHE A 18 17.84 31.78 -26.65
N SER A 19 18.77 32.00 -25.72
CA SER A 19 20.17 31.67 -25.94
C SER A 19 20.42 30.16 -25.78
N LEU A 20 21.41 29.63 -26.50
CA LEU A 20 21.89 28.25 -26.32
C LEU A 20 22.31 27.98 -24.87
N LEU A 21 22.88 28.99 -24.22
CA LEU A 21 23.36 28.92 -22.85
C LEU A 21 22.20 28.78 -21.85
N GLU A 22 21.07 29.46 -22.07
CA GLU A 22 19.86 29.30 -21.24
C GLU A 22 19.30 27.89 -21.30
N ILE A 23 19.19 27.30 -22.49
CA ILE A 23 18.74 25.92 -22.63
C ILE A 23 19.73 24.95 -21.96
N LEU A 24 21.03 25.22 -22.06
CA LEU A 24 22.08 24.40 -21.45
C LEU A 24 22.02 24.44 -19.91
N ILE A 25 21.81 25.61 -19.31
CA ILE A 25 21.63 25.74 -17.85
C ILE A 25 20.36 25.04 -17.38
N VAL A 26 19.24 25.19 -18.11
CA VAL A 26 17.97 24.54 -17.77
C VAL A 26 18.11 23.02 -17.78
N LEU A 27 18.77 22.46 -18.80
CA LEU A 27 19.05 21.02 -18.88
C LEU A 27 20.01 20.55 -17.77
N ALA A 28 21.05 21.34 -17.46
CA ALA A 28 21.99 21.01 -16.39
C ALA A 28 21.31 20.97 -15.01
N ILE A 29 20.47 21.97 -14.69
CA ILE A 29 19.71 21.97 -13.42
C ILE A 29 18.65 20.86 -13.45
N GLY A 30 18.00 20.63 -14.59
CA GLY A 30 16.99 19.58 -14.76
C GLY A 30 17.52 18.18 -14.47
N THR A 31 18.72 17.82 -14.95
CA THR A 31 19.31 16.49 -14.69
C THR A 31 19.70 16.30 -13.23
N ILE A 32 20.23 17.34 -12.57
CA ILE A 32 20.54 17.30 -11.13
C ILE A 32 19.27 17.09 -10.32
N LEU A 33 18.21 17.86 -10.58
CA LEU A 33 16.94 17.73 -9.86
C LEU A 33 16.28 16.36 -10.11
N ALA A 34 16.29 15.87 -11.35
CA ALA A 34 15.74 14.55 -11.69
C ALA A 34 16.44 13.43 -10.92
N GLY A 35 17.77 13.50 -10.73
CA GLY A 35 18.53 12.51 -9.96
C GLY A 35 18.17 12.45 -8.48
N LEU A 36 17.72 13.55 -7.87
CA LEU A 36 17.41 13.62 -6.44
C LEU A 36 16.02 13.08 -6.07
N ILE A 37 15.05 13.13 -6.98
CA ILE A 37 13.66 12.76 -6.69
C ILE A 37 13.46 11.23 -6.64
N LEU A 38 14.19 10.48 -7.47
CA LEU A 38 13.96 9.04 -7.66
C LEU A 38 14.19 8.21 -6.37
N PRO A 39 15.29 8.36 -5.61
CA PRO A 39 15.52 7.54 -4.41
C PRO A 39 14.54 7.83 -3.27
N ALA A 40 14.15 9.10 -3.12
CA ALA A 40 13.19 9.51 -2.09
C ALA A 40 11.80 8.90 -2.33
N GLY A 41 11.36 8.89 -3.60
CA GLY A 41 10.10 8.26 -3.99
C GLY A 41 10.06 6.75 -3.73
N GLN A 42 11.16 6.04 -4.02
CA GLN A 42 11.27 4.60 -3.74
C GLN A 42 11.17 4.30 -2.25
N LYS A 43 11.89 5.05 -1.40
CA LYS A 43 11.86 4.87 0.06
C LYS A 43 10.47 5.16 0.64
N ALA A 44 9.81 6.21 0.17
CA ALA A 44 8.45 6.54 0.58
C ALA A 44 7.45 5.43 0.19
N ARG A 45 7.58 4.89 -1.03
CA ARG A 45 6.77 3.76 -1.48
C ARG A 45 6.95 2.54 -0.59
N GLN A 46 8.20 2.14 -0.29
CA GLN A 46 8.47 0.97 0.56
C GLN A 46 7.86 1.13 1.96
N ARG A 47 8.00 2.30 2.58
CA ARG A 47 7.35 2.61 3.86
C ARG A 47 5.82 2.47 3.76
N GLY A 48 5.22 2.97 2.69
CA GLY A 48 3.78 2.82 2.44
C GLY A 48 3.33 1.37 2.31
N LEU A 49 4.16 0.50 1.71
CA LEU A 49 3.87 -0.95 1.64
C LEU A 49 3.88 -1.58 3.04
N LEU A 50 4.91 -1.30 3.84
CA LEU A 50 5.02 -1.79 5.23
C LEU A 50 3.82 -1.32 6.08
N THR A 51 3.47 -0.04 6.00
CA THR A 51 2.30 0.51 6.70
C THR A 51 1.00 -0.16 6.26
N LYS A 52 0.84 -0.48 4.96
CA LYS A 52 -0.32 -1.21 4.47
C LYS A 52 -0.41 -2.62 5.08
N VAL A 53 0.72 -3.33 5.18
CA VAL A 53 0.75 -4.65 5.82
C VAL A 53 0.34 -4.57 7.28
N GLN A 54 0.95 -3.66 8.04
CA GLN A 54 0.63 -3.48 9.45
C GLN A 54 -0.86 -3.14 9.66
N ALA A 55 -1.41 -2.23 8.86
CA ALA A 55 -2.82 -1.86 8.93
C ALA A 55 -3.74 -3.05 8.62
N THR A 56 -3.34 -3.91 7.67
CA THR A 56 -4.09 -5.12 7.32
C THR A 56 -4.06 -6.12 8.47
N ILE A 57 -2.89 -6.36 9.06
CA ILE A 57 -2.73 -7.23 10.24
C ILE A 57 -3.62 -6.73 11.37
N SER A 58 -3.55 -5.46 11.75
CA SER A 58 -4.38 -4.90 12.83
C SER A 58 -5.88 -4.98 12.57
N ALA A 59 -6.32 -4.82 11.32
CA ALA A 59 -7.72 -5.02 10.95
C ALA A 59 -8.16 -6.49 11.12
N VAL A 60 -7.30 -7.43 10.73
CA VAL A 60 -7.54 -8.87 10.92
C VAL A 60 -7.51 -9.25 12.40
N GLU A 61 -6.59 -8.72 13.20
CA GLU A 61 -6.56 -8.94 14.64
C GLU A 61 -7.87 -8.53 15.29
N THR A 62 -8.36 -7.33 14.94
CA THR A 62 -9.65 -6.84 15.42
C THR A 62 -10.79 -7.79 15.04
N ALA A 63 -10.82 -8.26 13.78
CA ALA A 63 -11.82 -9.22 13.32
C ALA A 63 -11.75 -10.56 14.06
N LEU A 64 -10.54 -11.07 14.32
CA LEU A 64 -10.31 -12.30 15.05
C LEU A 64 -10.72 -12.17 16.52
N SER A 65 -10.49 -11.03 17.17
CA SER A 65 -10.98 -10.78 18.53
C SER A 65 -12.50 -10.71 18.61
N LEU A 66 -13.17 -10.14 17.61
CA LEU A 66 -14.63 -10.15 17.54
C LEU A 66 -15.18 -11.57 17.33
N TYR A 67 -14.54 -12.35 16.46
CA TYR A 67 -14.87 -13.76 16.29
C TYR A 67 -14.70 -14.54 17.61
N GLU A 68 -13.57 -14.36 18.29
CA GLU A 68 -13.32 -14.99 19.60
C GLU A 68 -14.36 -14.58 20.65
N THR A 69 -14.82 -13.33 20.65
CA THR A 69 -15.90 -12.89 21.54
C THR A 69 -17.22 -13.63 21.29
N ASP A 70 -17.54 -13.95 20.04
CA ASP A 70 -18.80 -14.61 19.68
C ASP A 70 -18.74 -16.15 19.80
N PHE A 71 -17.59 -16.74 19.50
CA PHE A 71 -17.40 -18.20 19.45
C PHE A 71 -16.66 -18.77 20.66
N GLY A 72 -15.98 -17.93 21.44
CA GLY A 72 -15.19 -18.26 22.63
C GLY A 72 -13.75 -18.68 22.35
N ASP A 73 -13.33 -18.75 21.08
CA ASP A 73 -11.97 -19.11 20.67
C ASP A 73 -11.66 -18.60 19.26
N TYR A 74 -10.38 -18.55 18.88
CA TYR A 74 -9.95 -18.21 17.53
C TYR A 74 -10.13 -19.39 16.55
N PRO A 75 -10.30 -19.14 15.24
CA PRO A 75 -10.39 -20.20 14.24
C PRO A 75 -9.11 -21.06 14.24
N THR A 76 -9.22 -22.36 14.52
CA THR A 76 -8.06 -23.26 14.48
C THR A 76 -7.67 -23.54 13.03
N HIS A 77 -6.50 -23.04 12.63
CA HIS A 77 -5.96 -23.25 11.29
C HIS A 77 -4.43 -23.05 11.28
N SER A 78 -3.74 -23.72 10.37
CA SER A 78 -2.32 -23.51 10.12
C SER A 78 -2.06 -23.55 8.62
N GLY A 79 -1.57 -22.44 8.07
CA GLY A 79 -1.29 -22.33 6.64
C GLY A 79 -1.65 -20.97 6.06
N THR A 80 -2.29 -20.99 4.89
CA THR A 80 -2.74 -19.78 4.20
C THR A 80 -3.92 -19.15 4.92
N PHE A 81 -4.00 -17.82 4.97
CA PHE A 81 -5.12 -17.13 5.63
C PHE A 81 -6.48 -17.34 4.95
N ARG A 82 -6.55 -18.00 3.79
CA ARG A 82 -7.78 -18.24 3.01
C ARG A 82 -8.93 -18.85 3.80
N GLU A 83 -8.66 -19.89 4.60
CA GLU A 83 -9.73 -20.56 5.35
C GLU A 83 -10.29 -19.67 6.45
N VAL A 84 -9.39 -19.00 7.17
CA VAL A 84 -9.75 -18.05 8.23
C VAL A 84 -10.49 -16.85 7.64
N LEU A 85 -10.06 -16.36 6.48
CA LEU A 85 -10.73 -15.28 5.76
C LEU A 85 -12.20 -15.62 5.48
N ARG A 86 -12.48 -16.84 5.01
CA ARG A 86 -13.85 -17.30 4.78
C ARG A 86 -14.65 -17.32 6.07
N VAL A 87 -14.11 -17.88 7.15
CA VAL A 87 -14.77 -17.88 8.48
C VAL A 87 -15.09 -16.46 8.95
N LEU A 88 -14.22 -15.49 8.67
CA LEU A 88 -14.41 -14.10 9.07
C LEU A 88 -15.36 -13.30 8.18
N THR A 89 -15.72 -13.79 6.99
CA THR A 89 -16.46 -12.99 5.98
C THR A 89 -17.69 -13.65 5.39
N GLU A 90 -17.71 -14.97 5.27
CA GLU A 90 -18.85 -15.72 4.77
C GLU A 90 -19.90 -15.90 5.88
N GLU A 91 -21.16 -15.68 5.53
CA GLU A 91 -22.29 -15.93 6.43
C GLU A 91 -22.44 -17.43 6.69
N THR A 92 -22.79 -17.78 7.92
CA THR A 92 -22.95 -19.16 8.35
C THR A 92 -24.34 -19.35 8.96
N GLU A 93 -24.86 -20.59 8.95
CA GLU A 93 -26.13 -20.91 9.62
C GLU A 93 -26.03 -20.89 11.16
N ASN A 94 -24.84 -20.62 11.72
CA ASN A 94 -24.64 -20.63 13.15
C ASN A 94 -25.26 -19.38 13.81
N PRO A 95 -26.20 -19.53 14.78
CA PRO A 95 -26.83 -18.40 15.45
C PRO A 95 -25.87 -17.48 16.22
N ARG A 96 -24.65 -17.94 16.52
CA ARG A 96 -23.61 -17.13 17.17
C ARG A 96 -22.93 -16.16 16.20
N TRP A 97 -23.00 -16.42 14.90
CA TRP A 97 -22.37 -15.58 13.89
C TRP A 97 -23.10 -14.23 13.82
N LYS A 98 -22.36 -13.14 14.08
CA LYS A 98 -22.84 -11.75 13.98
C LYS A 98 -22.08 -10.96 12.92
N GLY A 99 -21.34 -11.69 12.08
CA GLY A 99 -20.45 -11.14 11.06
C GLY A 99 -21.18 -10.46 9.89
N PRO A 100 -20.44 -10.02 8.86
CA PRO A 100 -19.02 -10.29 8.61
C PRO A 100 -18.10 -9.50 9.54
N TYR A 101 -17.06 -10.18 10.05
CA TYR A 101 -16.09 -9.62 11.01
C TYR A 101 -14.97 -8.83 10.33
N LEU A 102 -14.65 -9.16 9.08
CA LEU A 102 -13.62 -8.49 8.29
C LEU A 102 -14.21 -7.94 6.99
N ARG A 103 -13.72 -6.76 6.56
CA ARG A 103 -13.99 -6.20 5.24
C ARG A 103 -12.66 -5.87 4.56
N PHE A 104 -12.57 -6.19 3.28
CA PHE A 104 -11.39 -5.93 2.47
C PHE A 104 -11.83 -5.41 1.09
N LYS A 105 -10.85 -4.95 0.30
CA LYS A 105 -11.10 -4.52 -1.08
C LYS A 105 -10.89 -5.71 -2.00
N GLU A 106 -11.77 -5.88 -2.97
CA GLU A 106 -11.70 -6.98 -3.95
C GLU A 106 -10.33 -7.08 -4.64
N LYS A 107 -9.70 -5.93 -4.92
CA LYS A 107 -8.37 -5.87 -5.54
C LYS A 107 -7.24 -6.48 -4.69
N ASP A 108 -7.44 -6.60 -3.39
CA ASP A 108 -6.48 -7.18 -2.44
C ASP A 108 -6.68 -8.71 -2.33
N LEU A 109 -7.72 -9.26 -2.96
CA LEU A 109 -7.91 -10.69 -3.13
C LEU A 109 -7.34 -11.20 -4.46
N GLN A 110 -6.86 -12.44 -4.44
CA GLN A 110 -6.63 -13.26 -5.63
C GLN A 110 -6.95 -14.71 -5.30
N ASP A 111 -7.79 -15.36 -6.11
CA ASP A 111 -8.18 -16.77 -5.93
C ASP A 111 -8.75 -17.10 -4.53
N GLY A 112 -9.39 -16.11 -3.89
CA GLY A 112 -9.93 -16.19 -2.54
C GLY A 112 -8.90 -15.99 -1.43
N GLU A 113 -7.66 -15.65 -1.76
CA GLU A 113 -6.60 -15.36 -0.78
C GLU A 113 -6.40 -13.85 -0.63
N LEU A 114 -6.30 -13.39 0.62
CA LEU A 114 -5.86 -12.04 0.92
C LEU A 114 -4.35 -11.97 0.72
N LEU A 115 -3.93 -11.08 -0.18
CA LEU A 115 -2.53 -10.90 -0.53
C LEU A 115 -1.94 -9.64 0.10
N ASP A 116 -0.67 -9.74 0.45
CA ASP A 116 0.15 -8.59 0.83
C ASP A 116 0.53 -7.73 -0.40
N PRO A 117 1.22 -6.59 -0.21
CA PRO A 117 1.63 -5.72 -1.32
C PRO A 117 2.61 -6.35 -2.31
N TRP A 118 3.32 -7.41 -1.92
CA TRP A 118 4.24 -8.15 -2.76
C TRP A 118 3.59 -9.36 -3.44
N ARG A 119 2.27 -9.51 -3.28
CA ARG A 119 1.41 -10.55 -3.86
C ARG A 119 1.65 -11.93 -3.23
N GLU A 120 2.16 -11.96 -2.01
CA GLU A 120 2.23 -13.18 -1.22
C GLU A 120 1.01 -13.27 -0.30
N PRO A 121 0.43 -14.47 -0.13
CA PRO A 121 -0.71 -14.61 0.75
C PRO A 121 -0.28 -14.59 2.21
N TYR A 122 -1.12 -13.96 3.04
CA TYR A 122 -0.93 -13.97 4.49
C TYR A 122 -0.93 -15.39 5.04
N ARG A 123 -0.23 -15.57 6.15
CA ARG A 123 -0.14 -16.83 6.88
C ARG A 123 -0.77 -16.69 8.24
N TYR A 124 -1.45 -17.76 8.64
CA TYR A 124 -2.10 -17.83 9.92
C TYR A 124 -1.77 -19.14 10.63
N GLN A 125 -1.58 -19.06 11.94
CA GLN A 125 -1.39 -20.22 12.80
C GLN A 125 -2.08 -20.02 14.14
N TYR A 126 -3.03 -20.91 14.45
CA TYR A 126 -3.63 -21.05 15.76
C TYR A 126 -4.06 -22.50 16.00
N PRO A 127 -3.78 -23.08 17.18
CA PRO A 127 -2.97 -22.51 18.26
C PRO A 127 -1.49 -22.41 17.86
N GLN A 128 -0.76 -21.52 18.52
CA GLN A 128 0.68 -21.32 18.30
C GLN A 128 1.42 -21.30 19.65
N GLN A 129 2.71 -21.63 19.63
CA GLN A 129 3.55 -21.74 20.85
C GLN A 129 4.85 -20.94 20.76
N ILE A 130 5.06 -20.22 19.65
CA ILE A 130 6.32 -19.56 19.31
C ILE A 130 6.41 -18.20 20.02
N HIS A 131 5.34 -17.40 19.97
CA HIS A 131 5.31 -16.04 20.48
C HIS A 131 4.39 -15.91 21.70
N GLN A 132 4.94 -15.68 22.89
CA GLN A 132 4.12 -15.59 24.11
C GLN A 132 3.23 -14.33 24.16
N SER A 133 3.55 -13.30 23.37
CA SER A 133 2.85 -12.03 23.30
C SER A 133 1.54 -12.08 22.51
N ALA A 134 1.34 -13.10 21.66
CA ALA A 134 0.21 -13.17 20.74
C ALA A 134 -0.52 -14.52 20.82
N PRO A 135 -1.85 -14.56 20.86
CA PRO A 135 -2.59 -15.83 20.95
C PRO A 135 -2.52 -16.65 19.65
N PHE A 136 -2.45 -15.99 18.49
CA PHE A 136 -2.28 -16.58 17.16
C PHE A 136 -1.11 -15.89 16.43
N LEU A 137 -0.61 -16.51 15.36
CA LEU A 137 0.31 -15.85 14.42
C LEU A 137 -0.45 -15.43 13.18
N LEU A 138 -0.25 -14.18 12.78
CA LEU A 138 -0.66 -13.65 11.49
C LEU A 138 0.49 -12.85 10.90
N PHE A 139 0.98 -13.24 9.72
CA PHE A 139 2.14 -12.58 9.11
C PHE A 139 2.17 -12.60 7.59
N SER A 140 2.96 -11.69 7.03
CA SER A 140 3.35 -11.59 5.62
C SER A 140 4.84 -11.91 5.50
N GLY A 141 5.22 -12.52 4.36
CA GLY A 141 6.61 -12.85 4.02
C GLY A 141 7.43 -11.65 3.52
N GLY A 142 6.92 -10.43 3.70
CA GLY A 142 7.68 -9.21 3.45
C GLY A 142 8.13 -8.98 2.00
N PRO A 143 9.02 -7.99 1.80
CA PRO A 143 9.59 -7.66 0.50
C PRO A 143 10.29 -8.80 -0.23
N ASP A 144 10.93 -9.72 0.48
CA ASP A 144 11.73 -10.79 -0.11
C ASP A 144 10.89 -12.02 -0.53
N ARG A 145 9.62 -12.07 -0.09
CA ARG A 145 8.63 -13.12 -0.37
C ARG A 145 9.00 -14.49 0.18
N LYS A 146 9.93 -14.55 1.11
CA LYS A 146 10.30 -15.76 1.83
C LYS A 146 9.63 -15.72 3.19
N LYS A 147 9.74 -16.81 3.92
CA LYS A 147 9.10 -16.98 5.23
C LYS A 147 10.17 -17.40 6.20
N GLY A 148 10.04 -16.96 7.45
CA GLY A 148 11.05 -17.17 8.48
C GLY A 148 12.30 -16.33 8.24
N THR A 149 12.18 -15.23 7.49
CA THR A 149 13.25 -14.27 7.23
C THR A 149 13.08 -13.03 8.11
N GLU A 150 14.13 -12.22 8.22
CA GLU A 150 14.13 -11.03 9.10
C GLU A 150 13.17 -9.93 8.67
N ASP A 151 12.68 -9.98 7.42
CA ASP A 151 11.72 -9.03 6.87
C ASP A 151 10.26 -9.48 6.96
N ASP A 152 10.00 -10.61 7.61
CA ASP A 152 8.65 -11.04 7.96
C ASP A 152 7.97 -9.98 8.83
N ILE A 153 6.70 -9.70 8.52
CA ILE A 153 5.90 -8.69 9.21
C ILE A 153 4.70 -9.40 9.79
N GLY A 154 4.63 -9.46 11.12
CA GLY A 154 3.56 -10.14 11.83
C GLY A 154 3.10 -9.41 13.09
N ASN A 155 2.27 -10.11 13.86
CA ASN A 155 1.60 -9.59 15.05
C ASN A 155 2.36 -9.82 16.37
N TRP A 156 3.67 -10.11 16.32
CA TRP A 156 4.49 -10.41 17.49
C TRP A 156 5.22 -9.20 18.07
#